data_AF-A0A077NZC9-F1
#
_entry.id   AF-A0A077NZC9-F1
#
_cell.length_a   1.000
_cell.length_b   1.000
_cell.length_c   1.000
_cell.angle_alpha   90.00
_cell.angle_beta   90.00
_cell.angle_gamma   90.00
#
_symmetry.space_group_name_H-M   'P 1'
#
loop_
_entity.id
_entity.type
_entity.pdbx_description
1 polymer ?
#
loop_
_entity_poly.entity_id
_entity_poly.type
_entity_poly.pdbx_seq_one_letter_code
_entity_poly.pdbx_strand_id
1 'polypeptide(L)'
;METTIRSRVNNDLKDQFETVLQDCGLTVSVALRLFAENVVRNEGLPFEISCKPSVRLSESMRQTEELMSEGCSAFENVSELIMSMNGDK
;
A
#
# COMPACT_ATOMS: atom_id res chain seq x y z
N MET A 1 27.73 -9.75 6.54
CA MET A 1 27.74 -8.28 6.55
C MET A 1 26.60 -7.85 7.46
N GLU A 2 26.87 -7.00 8.44
CA GLU A 2 25.82 -6.44 9.29
C GLU A 2 25.30 -5.14 8.66
N THR A 3 23.98 -4.96 8.61
CA THR A 3 23.34 -3.77 8.04
C THR A 3 22.35 -3.21 9.04
N THR A 4 22.46 -1.92 9.34
CA THR A 4 21.69 -1.26 10.40
C THR A 4 20.69 -0.30 9.80
N ILE A 5 19.44 -0.38 10.26
CA ILE A 5 18.36 0.55 9.92
C ILE A 5 18.23 1.57 11.05
N ARG A 6 18.29 2.86 10.73
CA ARG A 6 18.10 3.97 11.68
C ARG A 6 17.02 4.90 11.17
N SER A 7 16.02 5.18 12.01
CA SER A 7 14.95 6.12 11.71
C SER A 7 14.76 7.11 12.86
N ARG A 8 14.31 8.32 12.55
CA ARG A 8 13.91 9.31 13.55
C ARG A 8 12.44 9.11 13.87
N VAL A 9 12.14 8.97 15.16
CA VAL A 9 10.78 8.85 15.68
C VAL A 9 10.59 9.82 16.84
N ASN A 10 9.35 10.24 17.07
CA ASN A 10 9.00 11.02 18.26
C ASN A 10 9.17 10.15 19.52
N ASN A 11 9.61 10.74 20.64
CA ASN A 11 9.78 10.03 21.91
C ASN A 11 8.47 9.42 22.42
N ASP A 12 7.35 10.15 22.41
CA ASP A 12 6.05 9.64 22.84
C ASP A 12 5.62 8.41 22.03
N LEU A 13 5.92 8.41 20.73
CA LEU A 13 5.63 7.27 19.86
C LEU A 13 6.53 6.08 20.19
N LYS A 14 7.81 6.32 20.45
CA LYS A 14 8.77 5.28 20.83
C LYS A 14 8.35 4.61 22.14
N ASP A 15 7.97 5.39 23.14
CA ASP A 15 7.62 4.87 24.47
C ASP A 15 6.33 4.04 24.42
N GLN A 16 5.32 4.51 23.68
CA GLN A 16 4.10 3.72 23.43
C GLN A 16 4.40 2.44 22.67
N PHE A 17 5.25 2.52 21.63
CA PHE A 17 5.63 1.36 20.84
C PHE A 17 6.39 0.32 21.68
N GLU A 18 7.32 0.75 22.52
CA GLU A 18 8.06 -0.12 23.44
C GLU A 18 7.12 -0.80 24.45
N THR A 19 6.17 -0.05 25.02
CA THR A 19 5.20 -0.59 25.98
C THR A 19 4.37 -1.72 25.35
N VAL A 20 3.78 -1.48 24.17
CA VAL A 20 2.96 -2.47 23.47
C VAL A 20 3.77 -3.72 23.13
N LEU A 21 5.01 -3.55 22.66
CA LEU A 21 5.86 -4.69 22.33
C LEU A 21 6.28 -5.48 23.55
N GLN A 22 6.56 -4.81 24.68
CA GLN A 22 6.90 -5.47 25.94
C GLN A 22 5.75 -6.32 26.47
N ASP A 23 4.51 -5.84 26.36
CA ASP A 23 3.31 -6.62 26.70
C ASP A 23 3.18 -7.89 25.84
N CYS A 24 3.69 -7.85 24.60
CA CYS A 24 3.79 -9.01 23.72
C CYS A 24 5.07 -9.86 23.92
N GLY A 25 5.96 -9.49 24.84
CA GLY A 25 7.25 -10.17 25.06
C GLY A 25 8.28 -9.95 23.94
N LEU A 26 8.13 -8.87 23.16
CA LEU A 26 8.98 -8.54 22.02
C LEU A 26 9.87 -7.33 22.31
N THR A 27 11.04 -7.31 21.68
CA THR A 27 11.87 -6.10 21.62
C THR A 27 11.61 -5.33 20.33
N VAL A 28 11.89 -4.03 20.34
CA VAL A 28 11.81 -3.16 19.16
C VAL A 28 12.57 -3.75 17.97
N SER A 29 13.77 -4.27 18.19
CA SER A 29 14.59 -4.89 17.14
C SER A 29 13.94 -6.14 16.54
N VAL A 30 13.30 -6.98 17.36
CA VAL A 30 12.58 -8.16 16.86
C VAL A 30 11.36 -7.74 16.06
N ALA A 31 10.58 -6.78 16.56
CA ALA A 31 9.40 -6.27 15.86
C ALA A 31 9.75 -5.65 14.48
N LEU A 32 10.82 -4.85 14.40
CA LEU A 32 11.30 -4.28 13.14
C LEU A 32 11.78 -5.34 12.15
N ARG A 33 12.41 -6.42 12.62
CA ARG A 33 12.82 -7.55 11.76
C ARG A 33 11.59 -8.28 11.21
N LEU A 34 10.62 -8.61 12.07
CA LEU A 34 9.37 -9.25 11.65
C LEU A 34 8.60 -8.39 10.65
N PHE A 35 8.56 -7.08 10.87
CA PHE A 35 7.96 -6.14 9.94
C PHE A 35 8.64 -6.20 8.56
N ALA A 36 9.98 -6.13 8.52
CA ALA A 36 10.73 -6.19 7.26
C ALA A 36 10.53 -7.53 6.54
N GLU A 37 10.57 -8.65 7.26
CA GLU A 37 10.31 -9.97 6.68
C GLU A 37 8.91 -10.11 6.11
N ASN A 38 7.90 -9.55 6.79
CA ASN A 38 6.52 -9.57 6.31
C ASN A 38 6.37 -8.75 5.02
N VAL A 39 6.99 -7.56 4.98
CA VAL A 39 7.00 -6.70 3.79
C VAL A 39 7.63 -7.41 2.59
N VAL A 40 8.76 -8.08 2.79
CA VAL A 40 9.43 -8.84 1.73
C VAL A 40 8.59 -10.04 1.30
N ARG A 41 7.97 -10.76 2.24
CA ARG A 41 7.18 -11.95 1.95
C ARG A 41 5.91 -11.66 1.15
N ASN A 42 5.24 -10.56 1.46
CA ASN A 42 3.94 -10.22 0.89
C ASN A 42 4.02 -9.15 -0.21
N GLU A 43 5.23 -8.69 -0.56
CA GLU A 43 5.48 -7.60 -1.51
C GLU A 43 4.59 -6.36 -1.25
N GLY A 44 4.33 -6.06 0.03
CA GLY A 44 3.34 -5.08 0.45
C GLY A 44 3.45 -4.74 1.93
N LEU A 45 2.67 -3.77 2.39
CA LEU A 45 2.67 -3.39 3.81
C LEU A 45 1.81 -4.37 4.65
N PRO A 46 2.24 -4.74 5.86
CA PRO A 46 1.53 -5.68 6.74
C PRO A 46 0.30 -5.07 7.44
N PHE A 47 -0.17 -3.93 6.95
CA PHE A 47 -1.35 -3.24 7.45
C PHE A 47 -2.07 -2.57 6.29
N GLU A 48 -3.38 -2.44 6.40
CA GLU A 48 -4.18 -1.72 5.43
C GLU A 48 -3.90 -0.21 5.52
N ILE A 49 -3.65 0.42 4.38
CA ILE A 49 -3.49 1.86 4.31
C ILE A 49 -4.89 2.50 4.18
N SER A 50 -5.49 2.85 5.32
CA SER A 50 -6.77 3.57 5.37
C SER A 50 -6.57 5.09 5.23
N CYS A 51 -5.79 5.53 4.25
CA CYS A 51 -5.81 6.94 3.88
C CYS A 51 -7.06 7.23 3.05
N LYS A 52 -7.69 8.38 3.27
CA LYS A 52 -8.66 8.88 2.28
C LYS A 52 -7.93 8.94 0.94
N PRO A 53 -8.48 8.35 -0.14
CA PRO A 53 -7.81 8.36 -1.42
C PRO A 53 -7.48 9.81 -1.79
N SER A 54 -6.31 10.03 -2.39
CA SER A 54 -5.96 11.36 -2.88
C SER A 54 -7.07 11.88 -3.81
N VAL A 55 -7.20 13.21 -3.94
CA VAL A 55 -8.22 13.81 -4.83
C VAL A 55 -8.13 13.20 -6.22
N ARG A 56 -6.91 13.07 -6.76
CA ARG A 56 -6.65 12.42 -8.04
C ARG A 56 -7.14 10.98 -8.09
N LEU A 57 -6.84 10.17 -7.07
CA LEU A 57 -7.26 8.77 -7.03
C LEU A 57 -8.79 8.65 -6.93
N SER A 58 -9.42 9.51 -6.11
CA SER A 58 -10.87 9.58 -5.95
C SER A 58 -11.57 9.96 -7.25
N GLU A 59 -11.03 10.94 -7.99
CA GLU A 59 -11.56 11.35 -9.29
C GLU A 59 -11.43 10.23 -10.33
N SER A 60 -10.29 9.53 -10.40
CA SER A 60 -10.12 8.39 -11.31
C SER A 60 -11.07 7.24 -10.99
N MET A 61 -11.31 6.95 -9.70
CA MET A 61 -12.29 5.96 -9.27
C MET A 61 -13.70 6.36 -9.73
N ARG A 62 -14.09 7.62 -9.51
CA ARG A 62 -15.40 8.16 -9.94
C ARG A 62 -15.58 8.08 -11.46
N GLN A 63 -14.56 8.48 -12.22
CA GLN A 63 -14.58 8.38 -13.70
C GLN A 63 -14.77 6.93 -14.16
N THR A 64 -14.12 5.98 -13.49
CA THR A 64 -14.24 4.55 -13.79
C THR A 64 -15.66 4.04 -13.49
N GLU A 65 -16.24 4.45 -12.37
CA GLU A 65 -17.63 4.11 -12.00
C GLU A 65 -18.65 4.69 -12.99
N GLU A 66 -18.47 5.93 -13.42
CA GLU A 66 -19.30 6.58 -14.45
C GLU A 66 -19.24 5.81 -15.78
N LEU A 67 -18.04 5.46 -16.25
CA LEU A 67 -17.83 4.65 -17.46
C LEU A 67 -18.49 3.26 -17.37
N MET A 68 -18.38 2.60 -16.22
CA MET A 68 -19.01 1.28 -15.99
C MET A 68 -20.54 1.38 -15.94
N SER A 69 -21.10 2.46 -15.40
CA SER A 69 -22.56 2.69 -15.35
C SER A 69 -23.15 3.03 -16.72
N GLU A 70 -22.34 3.60 -17.62
CA GLU A 70 -22.75 3.92 -19.00
C GLU A 70 -22.69 2.70 -19.95
N GLY A 71 -22.31 1.51 -19.44
CA GLY A 71 -22.33 0.25 -20.18
C GLY A 71 -21.19 0.05 -21.17
N CYS A 72 -20.20 0.95 -21.17
CA CYS A 72 -19.08 0.96 -22.10
C CYS A 72 -17.82 0.43 -21.42
N SER A 73 -17.49 -0.86 -21.65
CA SER A 73 -16.09 -1.38 -21.80
C SER A 73 -15.99 -2.89 -21.56
N ALA A 74 -16.90 -3.67 -22.15
CA ALA A 74 -16.56 -5.07 -22.41
C ALA A 74 -15.72 -5.10 -23.69
N PHE A 75 -14.40 -5.24 -23.55
CA PHE A 75 -13.52 -5.55 -24.68
C PHE A 75 -13.58 -7.06 -24.91
N GLU A 76 -13.73 -7.49 -26.16
CA GLU A 76 -13.81 -8.91 -26.48
C GLU A 76 -12.44 -9.60 -26.37
N ASN A 77 -11.35 -8.84 -26.47
CA ASN A 77 -9.98 -9.37 -26.37
C ASN A 77 -8.96 -8.33 -25.91
N VAL A 78 -7.78 -8.83 -25.50
CA VAL A 78 -6.65 -8.01 -25.00
C VAL A 78 -6.12 -7.05 -26.06
N SER A 79 -6.20 -7.42 -27.35
CA SER A 79 -5.73 -6.56 -28.45
C SER A 79 -6.59 -5.31 -28.60
N GLU A 80 -7.91 -5.45 -28.52
CA GLU A 80 -8.88 -4.33 -28.57
C GLU A 80 -8.67 -3.34 -27.42
N LEU A 81 -8.46 -3.86 -26.20
CA LEU A 81 -8.13 -3.05 -25.03
C LEU A 81 -6.84 -2.23 -25.27
N ILE A 82 -5.76 -2.89 -25.71
CA ILE A 82 -4.47 -2.22 -25.94
C ILE A 82 -4.55 -1.15 -27.03
N MET A 83 -5.34 -1.39 -28.09
CA MET A 83 -5.56 -0.39 -29.16
C MET A 83 -6.31 0.85 -28.66
N SER A 84 -7.30 0.69 -27.77
CA SER A 84 -8.01 1.85 -27.19
C SER A 84 -7.15 2.69 -26.22
N MET A 85 -6.14 2.08 -25.59
CA MET A 85 -5.25 2.74 -24.64
C MET A 85 -4.07 3.43 -25.32
N ASN A 86 -3.50 2.79 -26.35
CA ASN A 86 -2.48 3.37 -27.20
C ASN A 86 -3.18 4.26 -28.21
N GLY A 87 -3.60 5.45 -27.76
CA GLY A 87 -4.38 6.40 -28.56
C GLY A 87 -3.87 6.49 -30.00
N ASP A 88 -4.57 5.81 -30.90
CA ASP A 88 -4.35 5.93 -32.33
C ASP A 88 -4.71 7.36 -32.72
N LYS A 89 -3.70 8.09 -33.19
CA LYS A 89 -3.88 9.20 -34.10
C LYS A 89 -3.32 8.81 -35.44
#